data_AF-A0AAD6DLG5-F1
#
_entry.id   AF-A0AAD6DLG5-F1
#
_cell.length_a   1.000
_cell.length_b   1.000
_cell.length_c   1.000
_cell.angle_alpha   90.00
_cell.angle_beta   90.00
_cell.angle_gamma   90.00
#
_symmetry.space_group_name_H-M   'P 1'
#
loop_
_entity.id
_entity.type
_entity.pdbx_description
1 polymer ?
#
loop_
_entity_poly.entity_id
_entity_poly.type
_entity_poly.pdbx_seq_one_letter_code
_entity_poly.pdbx_strand_id
1 'polypeptide(L)'
;MTQKEVTDGFGLPFAAAKFLWHPKENPSIEAFMRIYMQIPVAGTEFQNPQIRRRQAAGPQSHVEYRTLILLQKSKCEVVPRLLAHTGTKQNEDGIIPVGYITSEKFWKLDSGSRQTVRDKFREVYPYICP
;
A
#
# COMPACT_ATOMS: atom_id res chain seq x y z
N MET A 1 -13.26 16.09 19.66
CA MET A 1 -12.57 14.93 19.07
C MET A 1 -11.09 15.24 19.05
N THR A 2 -10.31 14.60 19.91
CA THR A 2 -8.86 14.82 20.04
C THR A 2 -8.09 13.83 19.15
N GLN A 3 -6.88 14.19 18.72
CA GLN A 3 -6.00 13.30 17.96
C GLN A 3 -5.78 11.96 18.66
N LYS A 4 -5.87 11.96 20.00
CA LYS A 4 -5.70 10.80 20.88
C LYS A 4 -6.83 9.78 20.72
N GLU A 5 -8.08 10.25 20.64
CA GLU A 5 -9.27 9.41 20.36
C GLU A 5 -9.25 8.80 18.95
N VAL A 6 -8.56 9.45 18.00
CA VAL A 6 -8.37 8.95 16.63
C VAL A 6 -7.34 7.82 16.56
N THR A 7 -6.40 7.78 17.51
CA THR A 7 -5.21 6.93 17.48
C THR A 7 -5.21 5.83 18.53
N ASP A 8 -6.37 5.43 19.05
CA ASP A 8 -6.55 4.33 20.03
C ASP A 8 -6.11 2.96 19.45
N GLY A 9 -4.83 2.81 19.16
CA GLY A 9 -4.16 1.58 18.74
C GLY A 9 -4.19 1.27 17.23
N PHE A 10 -5.12 1.82 16.45
CA PHE A 10 -5.35 1.35 15.06
C PHE A 10 -4.52 2.05 13.96
N GLY A 11 -3.75 3.09 14.31
CA GLY A 11 -3.00 3.88 13.33
C GLY A 11 -3.89 4.78 12.46
N LEU A 12 -3.30 5.45 11.48
CA LEU A 12 -4.04 6.33 10.58
C LEU A 12 -4.89 5.49 9.61
N PRO A 13 -6.19 5.78 9.46
CA PRO A 13 -7.05 5.01 8.59
C PRO A 13 -6.64 5.19 7.12
N PHE A 14 -6.65 4.09 6.38
CA PHE A 14 -6.30 4.08 4.96
C PHE A 14 -7.14 3.06 4.19
N ALA A 15 -7.27 3.29 2.90
CA ALA A 15 -7.77 2.31 1.94
C ALA A 15 -6.62 1.84 1.05
N ALA A 16 -6.67 0.57 0.64
CA ALA A 16 -5.73 0.00 -0.31
C ALA A 16 -6.47 -0.54 -1.53
N ALA A 17 -5.97 -0.21 -2.72
CA ALA A 17 -6.47 -0.73 -3.99
C ALA A 17 -5.33 -1.40 -4.76
N LYS A 18 -5.66 -2.45 -5.50
CA LYS A 18 -4.70 -3.19 -6.32
C LYS A 18 -5.18 -3.18 -7.77
N PHE A 19 -4.26 -2.80 -8.66
CA PHE A 19 -4.49 -2.70 -10.09
C PHE A 19 -3.48 -3.55 -10.83
N LEU A 20 -3.91 -4.13 -11.96
CA LEU A 20 -3.00 -4.62 -12.97
C LEU A 20 -2.52 -3.43 -13.79
N TRP A 21 -1.21 -3.31 -13.98
CA TRP A 21 -0.57 -2.21 -14.68
C TRP A 21 0.20 -2.73 -15.88
N HIS A 22 0.04 -2.03 -17.00
CA HIS A 22 0.74 -2.27 -18.26
C HIS A 22 1.23 -0.91 -18.76
N PRO A 23 2.51 -0.75 -19.13
CA PRO A 23 2.96 0.46 -19.81
C PRO A 23 2.31 0.54 -21.19
N LYS A 24 1.88 1.74 -21.58
CA LYS A 24 1.23 1.98 -22.87
C LYS A 24 2.15 1.60 -24.03
N GLU A 25 3.44 1.84 -23.85
CA GLU A 25 4.49 1.62 -24.85
C GLU A 25 4.85 0.13 -24.98
N ASN A 26 4.61 -0.68 -23.95
CA ASN A 26 4.90 -2.11 -23.99
C ASN A 26 3.93 -2.92 -23.11
N PRO A 27 2.74 -3.28 -23.64
CA PRO A 27 1.73 -4.02 -22.91
C PRO A 27 2.16 -5.42 -22.45
N SER A 28 3.24 -5.98 -23.00
CA SER A 28 3.78 -7.28 -22.56
C SER A 28 4.43 -7.24 -21.17
N ILE A 29 4.73 -6.04 -20.67
CA ILE A 29 5.20 -5.85 -19.30
C ILE A 29 3.98 -5.76 -18.39
N GLU A 30 3.75 -6.82 -17.61
CA GLU A 30 2.73 -6.83 -16.56
C GLU A 30 3.37 -6.55 -15.20
N ALA A 31 2.77 -5.62 -14.45
CA ALA A 31 3.08 -5.43 -13.04
C ALA A 31 1.80 -5.24 -12.23
N PHE A 32 1.87 -5.53 -10.93
CA PHE A 32 0.81 -5.11 -10.02
C PHE A 32 1.17 -3.77 -9.42
N MET A 33 0.23 -2.84 -9.44
CA MET A 33 0.33 -1.59 -8.71
C MET A 33 -0.62 -1.66 -7.52
N ARG A 34 -0.10 -1.45 -6.31
CA ARG A 34 -0.92 -1.20 -5.13
C ARG A 34 -0.84 0.28 -4.77
N ILE A 35 -1.97 0.86 -4.47
CA ILE A 35 -2.09 2.24 -4.01
C ILE A 35 -2.69 2.20 -2.62
N TYR A 36 -2.05 2.89 -1.68
CA TYR A 36 -2.61 3.22 -0.39
C TYR A 36 -2.98 4.69 -0.38
N MET A 37 -4.16 5.00 0.14
CA MET A 37 -4.65 6.36 0.24
C MET A 37 -5.20 6.57 1.64
N GLN A 38 -4.81 7.67 2.27
CA GLN A 38 -5.38 8.06 3.54
C GLN A 38 -6.88 8.33 3.39
N ILE A 39 -7.68 7.77 4.30
CA ILE A 39 -9.13 8.02 4.36
C ILE A 39 -9.46 8.78 5.65
N PRO A 40 -10.67 9.35 5.77
CA PRO A 40 -11.09 10.04 6.97
C PRO A 40 -11.25 9.05 8.11
N VAL A 41 -11.11 9.56 9.33
CA VAL A 41 -11.54 8.84 10.53
C VAL A 41 -13.02 8.54 10.43
N ALA A 42 -13.41 7.34 10.83
CA ALA A 42 -14.81 6.93 10.83
C ALA A 42 -15.70 7.99 11.52
N GLY A 43 -16.79 8.39 10.87
CA GLY A 43 -17.70 9.45 11.35
C GLY A 43 -17.28 10.88 10.97
N THR A 44 -16.17 11.07 10.25
CA THR A 44 -15.73 12.39 9.75
C THR A 44 -15.78 12.53 8.23
N GLU A 45 -16.30 11.52 7.53
CA GLU A 45 -16.28 11.40 6.07
C GLU A 45 -16.99 12.58 5.38
N PHE A 46 -18.09 13.04 5.97
CA PHE A 46 -18.92 14.13 5.45
C PHE A 46 -18.66 15.47 6.14
N GLN A 47 -17.66 15.55 7.01
CA GLN A 47 -17.31 16.82 7.65
C GLN A 47 -16.62 17.78 6.67
N ASN A 48 -16.60 19.06 7.06
CA ASN A 48 -15.97 20.12 6.30
C ASN A 48 -14.53 19.74 5.90
N PRO A 49 -14.10 20.01 4.65
CA PRO A 49 -12.74 19.72 4.18
C PRO A 49 -11.63 20.20 5.11
N GLN A 50 -11.80 21.33 5.80
CA GLN A 50 -10.82 21.86 6.76
C GLN A 50 -10.68 20.99 8.01
N ILE A 51 -11.75 20.31 8.43
CA ILE A 51 -11.68 19.35 9.54
C ILE A 51 -10.98 18.07 9.08
N ARG A 52 -11.33 17.55 7.90
CA ARG A 52 -10.64 16.40 7.29
C ARG A 52 -9.16 16.68 7.04
N ARG A 53 -8.79 17.89 6.60
CA ARG A 53 -7.40 18.33 6.41
C ARG A 53 -6.55 18.18 7.66
N ARG A 54 -7.11 18.43 8.85
CA ARG A 54 -6.37 18.29 10.13
C ARG A 54 -5.96 16.85 10.42
N GLN A 55 -6.59 15.88 9.75
CA GLN A 55 -6.23 14.47 9.86
C GLN A 55 -5.07 14.10 8.92
N ALA A 56 -4.73 14.96 7.95
CA ALA A 56 -3.70 14.69 6.96
C ALA A 56 -2.36 14.36 7.62
N ALA A 57 -1.79 13.23 7.22
CA ALA A 57 -0.48 12.79 7.66
C ALA A 57 0.53 12.84 6.51
N GLY A 58 1.81 12.86 6.87
CA GLY A 58 2.88 12.63 5.89
C GLY A 58 2.81 11.22 5.29
N PRO A 59 3.53 10.97 4.18
CA PRO A 59 3.61 9.65 3.58
C PRO A 59 3.98 8.57 4.60
N GLN A 60 3.11 7.56 4.74
CA GLN A 60 3.32 6.44 5.64
C GLN A 60 4.01 5.29 4.89
N SER A 61 4.95 4.64 5.57
CA SER A 61 5.56 3.41 5.06
C SER A 61 4.83 2.21 5.67
N HIS A 62 4.05 1.53 4.84
CA HIS A 62 3.25 0.37 5.24
C HIS A 62 4.12 -0.84 5.58
N VAL A 63 3.67 -1.68 6.53
CA VAL A 63 4.41 -2.87 6.99
C VAL A 63 4.76 -3.78 5.83
N GLU A 64 3.83 -4.02 4.91
CA GLU A 64 4.04 -4.87 3.73
C GLU A 64 5.21 -4.39 2.87
N TYR A 65 5.35 -3.07 2.66
CA TYR A 65 6.48 -2.48 1.95
C TYR A 65 7.81 -2.69 2.68
N ARG A 66 7.84 -2.42 3.99
CA ARG A 66 9.05 -2.60 4.80
C ARG A 66 9.50 -4.06 4.80
N THR A 67 8.55 -4.98 4.96
CA THR A 67 8.77 -6.42 4.89
C THR A 67 9.30 -6.83 3.52
N LEU A 68 8.73 -6.30 2.43
CA LEU A 68 9.21 -6.58 1.08
C LEU A 68 10.65 -6.12 0.87
N ILE A 69 10.98 -4.89 1.27
CA ILE A 69 12.36 -4.36 1.19
C ILE A 69 13.33 -5.22 2.00
N LEU A 70 12.93 -5.65 3.20
CA LEU A 70 13.76 -6.51 4.05
C LEU A 70 14.02 -7.87 3.38
N LEU A 71 12.97 -8.52 2.87
CA LEU A 71 13.08 -9.82 2.21
C LEU A 71 13.95 -9.75 0.94
N GLN A 72 13.85 -8.66 0.18
CA GLN A 72 14.72 -8.42 -0.97
C GLN A 72 16.19 -8.23 -0.56
N LYS A 73 16.45 -7.46 0.50
CA LYS A 73 17.82 -7.29 1.05
C LYS A 73 18.39 -8.62 1.53
N SER A 74 17.55 -9.49 2.09
CA SER A 74 17.91 -10.86 2.48
C SER A 74 18.03 -11.82 1.29
N LYS A 75 17.93 -11.34 0.04
CA LYS A 75 17.99 -12.15 -1.19
C LYS A 75 16.95 -13.28 -1.24
N CYS A 76 15.79 -13.06 -0.61
CA CYS A 76 14.70 -14.01 -0.67
C CYS A 76 14.16 -14.09 -2.11
N GLU A 77 14.31 -15.24 -2.76
CA GLU A 77 13.90 -15.42 -4.16
C GLU A 77 12.39 -15.61 -4.34
N VAL A 78 11.68 -15.90 -3.25
CA VAL A 78 10.23 -16.14 -3.25
C VAL A 78 9.41 -14.87 -3.00
N VAL A 79 10.02 -13.68 -3.06
CA VAL A 79 9.29 -12.41 -2.93
C VAL A 79 9.24 -11.63 -4.23
N PRO A 80 8.18 -10.83 -4.43
CA PRO A 80 8.08 -9.96 -5.60
C PRO A 80 9.27 -9.01 -5.71
N ARG A 81 9.70 -8.73 -6.94
CA ARG A 81 10.56 -7.57 -7.18
C ARG A 81 9.71 -6.30 -7.18
N LEU A 82 9.86 -5.47 -6.16
CA LEU A 82 9.50 -4.05 -6.15
C LEU A 82 10.21 -3.34 -7.31
N LEU A 83 9.41 -2.76 -8.20
CA LEU A 83 9.85 -2.03 -9.38
C LEU A 83 9.88 -0.52 -9.14
N ALA A 84 8.93 -0.01 -8.36
CA ALA A 84 8.84 1.40 -8.02
C ALA A 84 8.07 1.60 -6.71
N HIS A 85 8.41 2.65 -5.98
CA HIS A 85 7.66 3.15 -4.83
C HIS A 85 7.61 4.68 -4.92
N THR A 86 6.42 5.25 -4.84
CA THR A 86 6.22 6.70 -4.90
C THR A 86 5.26 7.15 -3.81
N GLY A 87 5.52 8.34 -3.26
CA GLY A 87 4.64 9.00 -2.30
C GLY A 87 4.26 10.38 -2.79
N THR A 88 2.97 10.70 -2.74
CA THR A 88 2.39 12.00 -3.11
C THR A 88 1.40 12.44 -2.03
N LYS A 89 0.87 13.66 -2.18
CA LYS A 89 -0.26 14.14 -1.39
C LYS A 89 -1.52 14.18 -2.25
N GLN A 90 -2.66 13.97 -1.61
CA GLN A 90 -3.98 14.25 -2.15
C GLN A 90 -4.09 15.75 -2.45
N ASN A 91 -4.85 16.06 -3.49
CA ASN A 91 -5.15 17.44 -3.85
C ASN A 91 -6.03 18.11 -2.79
N GLU A 92 -6.23 19.42 -2.91
CA GLU A 92 -7.07 20.21 -2.02
C GLU A 92 -8.53 19.71 -1.98
N ASP A 93 -9.02 19.15 -3.09
CA ASP A 93 -10.35 18.55 -3.19
C ASP A 93 -10.39 17.06 -2.79
N GLY A 94 -9.30 16.54 -2.22
CA GLY A 94 -9.18 15.15 -1.81
C GLY A 94 -10.13 14.74 -0.68
N ILE A 95 -10.26 13.42 -0.49
CA ILE A 95 -11.02 12.84 0.63
C ILE A 95 -10.36 13.21 1.97
N ILE A 96 -9.04 13.35 2.00
CA ILE A 96 -8.32 14.06 3.04
C ILE A 96 -7.46 15.09 2.31
N PRO A 97 -7.85 16.39 2.29
CA PRO A 97 -7.04 17.41 1.66
C PRO A 97 -5.61 17.36 2.20
N VAL A 98 -4.62 17.33 1.30
CA VAL A 98 -3.18 17.13 1.57
C VAL A 98 -2.79 15.86 2.34
N GLY A 99 -3.71 14.89 2.50
CA GLY A 99 -3.41 13.56 3.03
C GLY A 99 -2.50 12.78 2.10
N TYR A 100 -1.94 11.65 2.54
CA TYR A 100 -1.00 10.91 1.70
C TYR A 100 -1.68 10.01 0.66
N ILE A 101 -0.96 9.79 -0.44
CA ILE A 101 -1.16 8.69 -1.38
C ILE A 101 0.20 8.05 -1.61
N THR A 102 0.33 6.74 -1.43
CA THR A 102 1.56 6.00 -1.73
C THR A 102 1.25 4.89 -2.72
N SER A 103 2.07 4.76 -3.76
CA SER A 103 1.95 3.67 -4.73
C SER A 103 3.19 2.81 -4.76
N GLU A 104 2.98 1.52 -4.95
CA GLU A 104 4.02 0.51 -5.06
C GLU A 104 3.74 -0.34 -6.29
N LYS A 105 4.76 -0.55 -7.12
CA LYS A 105 4.69 -1.45 -8.27
C LYS A 105 5.53 -2.68 -7.97
N PHE A 106 4.97 -3.86 -8.13
CA PHE A 106 5.67 -5.12 -7.89
C PHE A 106 5.45 -6.13 -9.01
N TRP A 107 6.39 -7.08 -9.08
CA TRP A 107 6.47 -8.22 -10.00
C TRP A 107 6.75 -7.84 -11.46
N LYS A 108 7.59 -8.67 -12.09
CA LYS A 108 7.77 -8.81 -13.54
C LYS A 108 7.39 -10.24 -14.01
N LEU A 109 6.93 -11.08 -13.09
CA LEU A 109 6.66 -12.50 -13.34
C LEU A 109 5.23 -12.72 -13.85
N ASP A 110 5.08 -13.63 -14.80
CA ASP A 110 3.79 -14.05 -15.35
C ASP A 110 2.90 -14.74 -14.29
N SER A 111 1.63 -14.94 -14.61
CA SER A 111 0.65 -15.52 -13.67
C SER A 111 1.05 -16.89 -13.11
N GLY A 112 1.62 -17.77 -13.93
CA GLY A 112 2.03 -19.11 -13.52
C GLY A 112 3.17 -19.07 -12.53
N SER A 113 4.24 -18.35 -12.86
CA SER A 113 5.37 -18.13 -11.95
C SER A 113 4.94 -17.53 -10.60
N ARG A 114 3.98 -16.60 -10.62
CA ARG A 114 3.41 -16.00 -9.41
C ARG A 114 2.63 -17.00 -8.56
N GLN A 115 1.89 -17.91 -9.18
CA GLN A 115 1.14 -18.94 -8.46
C GLN A 115 2.09 -19.92 -7.76
N THR A 116 3.15 -20.36 -8.44
CA THR A 116 4.19 -21.22 -7.85
C THR A 116 4.79 -20.61 -6.58
N VAL A 117 5.08 -19.30 -6.59
CA VAL A 117 5.57 -18.59 -5.41
C VAL A 117 4.53 -18.59 -4.28
N ARG A 118 3.26 -18.34 -4.59
CA ARG A 118 2.18 -18.37 -3.59
C ARG A 118 1.99 -19.75 -2.98
N ASP A 119 2.08 -20.79 -3.78
CA ASP A 119 1.90 -22.16 -3.32
C ASP A 119 3.03 -22.56 -2.37
N LYS A 120 4.29 -22.26 -2.73
CA LYS A 120 5.43 -22.42 -1.81
C LYS A 120 5.26 -21.61 -0.53
N PHE A 121 4.81 -20.35 -0.63
CA PHE A 121 4.57 -19.53 0.56
C PHE A 121 3.50 -20.15 1.47
N ARG A 122 2.39 -20.64 0.90
CA ARG A 122 1.32 -21.30 1.67
C ARG A 122 1.80 -22.58 2.36
N GLU A 123 2.68 -23.33 1.70
CA GLU A 123 3.29 -24.54 2.28
C GLU A 123 4.14 -24.20 3.50
N VAL A 124 4.98 -23.16 3.41
CA VAL A 124 5.91 -22.81 4.51
C VAL A 124 5.28 -21.95 5.61
N TYR A 125 4.22 -21.20 5.31
CA TYR A 125 3.63 -20.21 6.24
C TYR A 125 3.24 -20.78 7.63
N PRO A 126 2.61 -21.97 7.74
CA PRO A 126 2.26 -22.57 9.03
C PRO A 126 3.47 -22.83 9.95
N TYR A 127 4.66 -23.01 9.37
CA TYR A 127 5.89 -23.25 10.13
C TYR A 127 6.61 -21.96 10.53
N ILE A 128 6.23 -20.82 9.94
CA ILE A 128 6.84 -19.50 10.17
C ILE A 128 5.99 -18.66 11.13
N CYS A 129 4.67 -18.82 11.10
CA CYS A 129 3.73 -18.16 12.00
C CYS A 129 2.86 -19.23 12.69
N PRO A 130 3.31 -19.81 13.83
CA PRO A 130 2.53 -20.78 14.59
C PRO A 130 1.31 -20.17 15.28
#